data_AF-A0A4Q3VMX9-F1
#
_entry.id   AF-A0A4Q3VMX9-F1
#
_cell.length_a   1.000
_cell.length_b   1.000
_cell.length_c   1.000
_cell.angle_alpha   90.00
_cell.angle_beta   90.00
_cell.angle_gamma   90.00
#
_symmetry.space_group_name_H-M   'P 1'
#
loop_
_entity.id
_entity.type
_entity.pdbx_description
1 polymer ?
#
loop_
_entity_poly.entity_id
_entity_poly.type
_entity_poly.pdbx_seq_one_letter_code
_entity_poly.pdbx_strand_id
1 'polypeptide(L)' 'MGSTDVAPSRFDAAKKLAREAIQSSSGGDRIALIEAGPSPRVVFPLGRDAARQVRDLEDLRGTDAPSDMGEALRLAA' A
#
# COMPACT_ATOMS: atom_id res chain seq x y z
N MET A 1 -10.84 6.08 3.02
CA MET A 1 -11.16 5.19 1.87
C MET A 1 -12.25 4.14 2.17
N GLY A 2 -13.15 4.33 3.14
CA GLY A 2 -14.20 3.34 3.47
C GLY A 2 -15.41 3.27 2.52
N SER A 3 -15.27 3.71 1.26
CA SER A 3 -16.39 3.65 0.31
C SER A 3 -16.64 2.21 -0.14
N THR A 4 -17.91 1.79 -0.15
CA THR A 4 -18.38 0.43 -0.46
C THR A 4 -19.00 0.32 -1.86
N ASP A 5 -18.80 1.34 -2.71
CA ASP A 5 -19.19 1.30 -4.12
C ASP A 5 -18.43 0.21 -4.90
N VAL A 6 -17.30 -0.24 -4.35
CA VAL A 6 -16.62 -1.49 -4.70
C VAL A 6 -16.69 -2.42 -3.50
N ALA A 7 -17.04 -3.69 -3.71
CA ALA A 7 -17.11 -4.67 -2.64
C ALA A 7 -15.71 -5.22 -2.27
N PRO A 8 -15.38 -5.42 -0.97
CA PRO A 8 -16.12 -4.95 0.20
C PRO A 8 -15.89 -3.45 0.48
N SER A 9 -14.74 -2.90 0.06
CA SER A 9 -14.50 -1.45 0.02
C SER A 9 -13.45 -1.10 -1.05
N ARG A 10 -13.35 0.18 -1.43
CA ARG A 10 -12.24 0.68 -2.27
C ARG A 10 -10.87 0.44 -1.63
N PHE A 11 -10.77 0.47 -0.31
CA PHE A 11 -9.52 0.18 0.40
C PHE A 11 -9.12 -1.29 0.22
N ASP A 12 -10.06 -2.22 0.39
CA ASP A 12 -9.81 -3.65 0.21
C ASP A 12 -9.45 -3.98 -1.26
N ALA A 13 -10.11 -3.31 -2.22
CA ALA A 13 -9.76 -3.42 -3.62
C ALA A 13 -8.33 -2.92 -3.91
N ALA A 14 -7.93 -1.77 -3.35
CA ALA A 14 -6.57 -1.25 -3.51
C ALA A 14 -5.52 -2.18 -2.87
N LYS A 15 -5.83 -2.74 -1.68
CA LYS A 15 -4.98 -3.70 -0.99
C LYS A 15 -4.81 -4.99 -1.80
N LYS A 16 -5.87 -5.49 -2.43
CA LYS A 16 -5.81 -6.63 -3.36
C LYS A 16 -4.90 -6.33 -4.57
N LEU A 17 -5.04 -5.17 -5.20
CA LEU A 17 -4.17 -4.77 -6.32
C LEU A 17 -2.70 -4.67 -5.91
N ALA A 18 -2.41 -4.11 -4.74
CA ALA A 18 -1.05 -4.04 -4.21
C ALA A 18 -0.46 -5.44 -3.96
N ARG A 19 -1.27 -6.36 -3.43
CA ARG A 19 -0.88 -7.76 -3.22
C ARG A 19 -0.54 -8.45 -4.53
N GLU A 20 -1.38 -8.28 -5.55
CA GLU A 20 -1.15 -8.82 -6.89
C GLU A 20 0.16 -8.30 -7.48
N ALA A 21 0.44 -7.00 -7.34
CA ALA A 21 1.70 -6.40 -7.80
C ALA A 21 2.94 -6.99 -7.09
N ILE A 22 2.86 -7.21 -5.77
CA ILE A 22 3.94 -7.86 -5.01
C ILE A 22 4.15 -9.29 -5.51
N GLN A 23 3.07 -10.04 -5.71
CA GLN A 23 3.12 -11.45 -6.15
C GLN A 23 3.56 -11.62 -7.60
N SER A 24 3.29 -10.64 -8.47
CA SER A 24 3.72 -10.65 -9.88
C SER A 24 5.16 -10.17 -10.08
N SER A 25 5.81 -9.65 -9.03
CA SER A 25 7.19 -9.17 -9.12
C SER A 25 8.15 -10.31 -9.43
N SER A 26 9.02 -10.10 -10.42
CA SER A 26 10.05 -11.07 -10.80
C SER A 26 11.21 -11.06 -9.80
N GLY A 27 12.08 -12.08 -9.82
CA GLY A 27 13.20 -12.19 -8.86
C GLY A 27 14.21 -11.02 -8.86
N GLY A 28 14.19 -10.17 -9.89
CA GLY A 28 15.00 -8.95 -9.98
C GLY A 28 14.31 -7.70 -9.42
N ASP A 29 12.99 -7.68 -9.38
CA ASP A 29 12.19 -6.50 -9.06
C ASP A 29 12.29 -6.16 -7.58
N ARG A 30 12.13 -4.88 -7.25
CA ARG A 30 12.07 -4.41 -5.87
C ARG A 30 10.86 -3.52 -5.71
N ILE A 31 10.12 -3.72 -4.62
CA ILE A 31 8.92 -2.95 -4.31
C ILE A 31 9.09 -2.28 -2.95
N ALA A 32 8.64 -1.04 -2.86
CA ALA A 32 8.40 -0.32 -1.62
C ALA A 32 6.91 0.03 -1.56
N LEU A 33 6.37 0.21 -0.34
CA LEU A 33 4.99 0.63 -0.15
C LEU A 33 4.94 1.84 0.77
N ILE A 34 4.24 2.88 0.31
CA ILE A 34 3.95 4.09 1.08
C ILE A 34 2.44 4.16 1.29
N GLU A 35 2.04 4.36 2.53
CA GLU A 35 0.66 4.65 2.88
C GLU A 35 0.46 6.17 2.85
N ALA A 36 -0.38 6.65 1.93
CA ALA A 36 -0.74 8.06 1.81
C ALA A 36 -1.89 8.42 2.76
N GLY A 37 -1.68 8.26 4.07
CA GLY A 37 -2.63 8.67 5.11
C GLY A 37 -2.55 10.18 5.44
N PRO A 38 -3.16 10.63 6.55
CA PRO A 38 -3.01 11.99 7.07
C PRO A 38 -1.57 12.29 7.54
N SER A 39 -0.78 11.25 7.79
CA SER A 39 0.66 11.32 8.02
C SER A 39 1.31 10.20 7.22
N PRO A 40 1.80 10.49 6.00
CA PRO A 40 2.35 9.47 5.12
C PRO A 40 3.54 8.74 5.75
N ARG A 41 3.64 7.43 5.50
CA ARG A 41 4.73 6.59 6.01
C ARG A 41 5.14 5.50 5.04
N VAL A 42 6.40 5.09 5.14
CA VAL A 42 6.91 3.88 4.50
C VAL A 42 6.39 2.68 5.30
N VAL A 43 5.56 1.85 4.69
CA VAL A 43 5.06 0.60 5.28
C VAL A 43 6.18 -0.44 5.26
N PHE A 44 6.84 -0.58 4.11
CA PHE A 44 8.08 -1.32 3.98
C PHE A 44 9.00 -0.66 2.94
N PRO A 45 10.33 -0.69 3.16
CA PRO A 45 11.30 -0.12 2.24
C PRO A 45 11.46 -0.98 0.98
N LEU A 46 12.20 -0.44 0.02
CA LEU A 46 12.51 -1.12 -1.24
C LEU A 46 13.19 -2.48 -0.99
N GLY A 47 12.51 -3.58 -1.32
CA GLY A 47 12.98 -4.92 -1.01
C GLY A 47 12.40 -5.99 -1.94
N ARG A 48 12.79 -7.25 -1.69
CA ARG A 48 12.42 -8.44 -2.49
C ARG A 48 11.71 -9.53 -1.69
N ASP A 49 11.54 -9.35 -0.39
CA ASP A 49 10.90 -10.34 0.47
C ASP A 49 9.38 -10.22 0.33
N ALA A 50 8.84 -10.83 -0.72
CA ALA A 50 7.41 -10.80 -1.02
C ALA A 50 6.56 -11.32 0.14
N ALA A 51 7.04 -12.33 0.88
CA ALA A 51 6.32 -12.88 2.01
C ALA A 51 6.19 -11.86 3.16
N ARG A 52 7.28 -11.13 3.46
CA ARG A 52 7.23 -10.04 4.45
C ARG A 52 6.39 -8.87 3.97
N GLN A 53 6.56 -8.46 2.72
CA GLN A 53 5.82 -7.34 2.12
C GLN A 53 4.30 -7.59 2.11
N VAL A 54 3.87 -8.83 1.80
CA VAL A 54 2.45 -9.21 1.90
C VAL A 54 1.97 -9.14 3.34
N ARG A 55 2.74 -9.60 4.34
CA ARG A 55 2.34 -9.47 5.75
C ARG A 55 2.17 -8.00 6.16
N ASP A 56 3.16 -7.16 5.85
CA ASP A 56 3.12 -5.74 6.19
C ASP A 56 1.95 -5.01 5.48
N LEU A 57 1.62 -5.40 4.25
CA LEU A 57 0.42 -4.94 3.53
C LEU A 57 -0.87 -5.40 4.22
N GLU A 58 -0.91 -6.64 4.71
CA GLU A 58 -2.11 -7.21 5.36
C GLU A 58 -2.49 -6.48 6.66
N ASP A 59 -1.51 -5.91 7.36
CA ASP A 59 -1.72 -5.17 8.61
C ASP A 59 -2.28 -3.75 8.41
N LEU A 60 -2.34 -3.25 7.18
CA LEU A 60 -2.89 -1.93 6.88
C LEU A 60 -4.40 -1.86 7.13
N ARG A 61 -4.84 -0.72 7.66
CA ARG A 61 -6.24 -0.42 7.94
C ARG A 61 -6.65 0.88 7.28
N GLY A 62 -7.80 0.86 6.60
CA GLY A 62 -8.38 2.06 6.05
C GLY A 62 -8.79 3.04 7.14
N THR A 63 -8.59 4.33 6.88
CA THR A 63 -9.10 5.44 7.69
C THR A 63 -10.02 6.32 6.86
N ASP A 64 -10.89 7.08 7.53
CA ASP A 64 -11.74 8.13 6.98
C ASP A 64 -11.06 9.51 7.01
N ALA A 65 -9.89 9.64 7.62
CA ALA A 65 -9.09 10.85 7.59
C ALA A 65 -8.64 11.21 6.16
N PRO A 66 -8.53 12.52 5.83
CA PRO A 66 -8.00 12.97 4.54
C PRO A 66 -6.54 12.53 4.36
N SER A 67 -6.16 12.25 3.12
CA SER A 67 -4.78 11.91 2.75
C SER A 67 -3.94 13.14 2.43
N ASP A 68 -2.64 13.12 2.73
CA ASP A 68 -1.67 14.08 2.19
C ASP A 68 -0.86 13.44 1.05
N MET A 69 -1.37 13.62 -0.18
CA MET A 69 -0.69 13.11 -1.38
C MET A 69 0.62 13.86 -1.67
N GLY A 70 0.72 15.13 -1.30
CA GLY A 70 1.91 15.94 -1.56
C GLY A 70 3.10 15.47 -0.73
N GLU A 71 2.86 15.16 0.55
CA GLU A 71 3.87 14.57 1.43
C GLU A 71 4.18 13.12 1.06
N ALA A 72 3.17 12.31 0.70
CA ALA A 72 3.40 10.93 0.27
C ALA A 72 4.30 10.83 -0.97
N LEU A 73 4.11 11.72 -1.94
CA LEU A 73 4.96 11.79 -3.13
C LEU A 73 6.37 12.30 -2.82
N ARG A 74 6.49 13.26 -1.89
CA ARG A 74 7.81 13.71 -1.39
C ARG A 74 8.57 12.59 -0.69
N LEU A 75 7.89 11.71 0.04
CA LEU A 75 8.48 10.54 0.69
C LEU A 75 8.92 9.45 -0.31
N ALA A 76 8.31 9.43 -1.50
CA ALA A 76 8.61 8.46 -2.56
C ALA A 76 9.78 8.85 -3.48
N ALA A 77 10.23 10.10 -3.40
CA ALA A 77 11.25 10.69 -4.29
C ALA A 77 12.68 10.22 -3.99
#